data_AF-A0A1M5NG05-F1
#
_entry.id   AF-A0A1M5NG05-F1
#
_cell.length_a   1.000
_cell.length_b   1.000
_cell.length_c   1.000
_cell.angle_alpha   90.00
_cell.angle_beta   90.00
_cell.angle_gamma   90.00
#
_symmetry.space_group_name_H-M   'P 1'
#
loop_
_entity.id
_entity.type
_entity.pdbx_description
1 polymer ?
#
loop_
_entity_poly.entity_id
_entity_poly.type
_entity_poly.pdbx_seq_one_letter_code
_entity_poly.pdbx_strand_id
1 'polypeptide(L)'
;MLINILVLLVILRLSFEKRIIESILRKQWQFLLTVQHVLFWLCFSFVTVYFYTYFVGFPNSLFRAGIALLINAAIYYLVFNYFVPAFYVTKKYALYIFYTMLVFVLVSLLRILTEPGIDGFSFIFIYTSQVVVILTASLLGISKHKFIIENDIKALEIVKKEADLNLIKSKINPHFLLNTLNNIYAAGNHTEDLQSQSVLNLSQLLQYTIYETAHQRISFATELQMIKSLTGLYQLKYDHQLDIQLDLPTSDWIEDVEIPPTVCFTLYENALKYAAIGHVPGAWIRVNANLDDKGLHFSLINSIAHPEQVRINDDYKGIGIATIRQLLNLEFGPEKYSLTTSIEKETHLATLIIQL
;
A
#
# COMPACT_ATOMS: atom_id res chain seq x y z
N MET A 1 -7.37 -46.45 -23.65
CA MET A 1 -8.03 -45.36 -22.90
C MET A 1 -7.31 -45.02 -21.59
N LEU A 2 -7.07 -45.98 -20.69
CA LEU A 2 -6.35 -45.79 -19.42
C LEU A 2 -4.92 -45.24 -19.59
N ILE A 3 -4.16 -45.73 -20.58
CA ILE A 3 -2.78 -45.29 -20.85
C ILE A 3 -2.74 -43.81 -21.30
N ASN A 4 -3.69 -43.36 -22.12
CA ASN A 4 -3.73 -41.97 -22.57
C ASN A 4 -4.11 -41.02 -21.43
N ILE A 5 -5.01 -41.44 -20.54
CA ILE A 5 -5.34 -40.68 -19.31
C ILE A 5 -4.14 -40.63 -18.37
N LEU A 6 -3.40 -41.74 -18.25
CA LEU A 6 -2.21 -41.82 -17.40
C LEU A 6 -1.06 -40.94 -17.92
N VAL A 7 -0.84 -40.92 -19.24
CA VAL A 7 0.14 -40.03 -19.88
C VAL A 7 -0.26 -38.57 -19.72
N LEU A 8 -1.55 -38.24 -19.88
CA LEU A 8 -2.04 -36.87 -19.67
C LEU A 8 -1.88 -36.42 -18.21
N LEU A 9 -2.15 -37.32 -17.24
CA LEU A 9 -1.95 -37.09 -15.81
C LEU A 9 -0.47 -37.00 -15.43
N VAL A 10 0.42 -37.75 -16.09
CA VAL A 10 1.87 -37.68 -15.88
C VAL A 10 2.46 -36.39 -16.45
N ILE A 11 2.00 -35.94 -17.62
CA ILE A 11 2.34 -34.63 -18.19
C ILE A 11 1.81 -33.51 -17.29
N LEU A 12 0.60 -33.67 -16.75
CA LEU A 12 0.05 -32.76 -15.73
C LEU A 12 0.91 -32.77 -14.46
N ARG A 13 1.36 -33.93 -13.98
CA ARG A 13 2.14 -34.06 -12.74
C ARG A 13 3.55 -33.51 -12.87
N LEU A 14 4.21 -33.73 -14.01
CA LEU A 14 5.54 -33.17 -14.32
C LEU A 14 5.46 -31.64 -14.52
N SER A 15 4.31 -31.13 -14.97
CA SER A 15 3.98 -29.70 -15.01
C SER A 15 3.75 -29.06 -13.62
N PHE A 16 4.00 -29.76 -12.50
CA PHE A 16 3.73 -29.28 -11.14
C PHE A 16 4.93 -29.30 -10.16
N GLU A 17 6.17 -29.54 -10.61
CA GLU A 17 7.36 -29.34 -9.75
C GLU A 17 7.58 -27.85 -9.42
N LYS A 18 7.03 -27.45 -8.26
CA LYS A 18 6.87 -26.08 -7.75
C LYS A 18 8.12 -25.18 -7.86
N ARG A 19 9.32 -25.73 -7.64
CA ARG A 19 10.58 -24.94 -7.57
C ARG A 19 11.11 -24.51 -8.95
N ILE A 20 11.03 -25.38 -9.95
CA ILE A 20 11.48 -25.09 -11.32
C ILE A 20 10.49 -24.14 -12.01
N ILE A 21 9.21 -24.38 -11.73
CA ILE A 21 8.06 -23.59 -12.17
C ILE A 21 8.15 -22.14 -11.67
N GLU A 22 8.41 -21.89 -10.38
CA GLU A 22 8.50 -20.52 -9.85
C GLU A 22 9.67 -19.68 -10.43
N SER A 23 10.73 -20.34 -10.90
CA SER A 23 11.88 -19.69 -11.54
C SER A 23 11.58 -19.35 -13.02
N ILE A 24 11.02 -20.32 -13.77
CA ILE A 24 10.73 -20.17 -15.20
C ILE A 24 9.46 -19.32 -15.44
N LEU A 25 8.42 -19.47 -14.60
CA LEU A 25 7.18 -18.68 -14.73
C LEU A 25 7.43 -17.17 -14.59
N ARG A 26 8.35 -16.75 -13.73
CA ARG A 26 8.54 -15.33 -13.44
C ARG A 26 9.01 -14.51 -14.65
N LYS A 27 9.70 -15.15 -15.61
CA LYS A 27 10.28 -14.46 -16.78
C LYS A 27 9.65 -14.86 -18.11
N GLN A 28 9.01 -16.03 -18.21
CA GLN A 28 8.56 -16.60 -19.48
C GLN A 28 7.18 -17.26 -19.41
N TRP A 29 6.33 -16.90 -18.45
CA TRP A 29 5.06 -17.58 -18.30
C TRP A 29 4.10 -17.46 -19.50
N GLN A 30 4.14 -16.35 -20.26
CA GLN A 30 3.41 -16.25 -21.53
C GLN A 30 3.90 -17.28 -22.56
N PHE A 31 5.20 -17.54 -22.60
CA PHE A 31 5.79 -18.57 -23.46
C PHE A 31 5.36 -19.98 -23.02
N LEU A 32 5.42 -20.27 -21.71
CA LEU A 32 4.94 -21.55 -21.15
C LEU A 32 3.47 -21.80 -21.48
N LEU A 33 2.61 -20.79 -21.29
CA LEU A 33 1.19 -20.87 -21.61
C LEU A 33 0.99 -21.14 -23.11
N THR A 34 1.74 -20.45 -23.97
CA THR A 34 1.69 -20.66 -25.43
C THR A 34 2.09 -22.09 -25.81
N VAL A 35 3.17 -22.62 -25.21
CA VAL A 35 3.61 -24.00 -25.42
C VAL A 35 2.51 -24.99 -24.97
N GLN A 36 1.86 -24.75 -23.82
CA GLN A 36 0.74 -25.57 -23.34
C GLN A 36 -0.45 -25.55 -24.31
N HIS A 37 -0.82 -24.39 -24.86
CA HIS A 37 -1.87 -24.27 -25.88
C HIS A 37 -1.52 -25.08 -27.14
N VAL A 38 -0.29 -24.93 -27.64
CA VAL A 38 0.17 -25.62 -28.86
C VAL A 38 0.18 -27.13 -28.65
N LEU A 39 0.75 -27.61 -27.54
CA LEU A 39 0.80 -29.03 -27.21
C LEU A 39 -0.60 -29.63 -27.05
N PHE A 40 -1.51 -28.92 -26.38
CA PHE A 40 -2.89 -29.35 -26.23
C PHE A 40 -3.58 -29.50 -27.59
N TRP A 41 -3.52 -28.50 -28.46
CA TRP A 41 -4.17 -28.55 -29.77
C TRP A 41 -3.56 -29.60 -30.71
N LEU A 42 -2.23 -29.78 -30.67
CA LEU A 42 -1.55 -30.82 -31.45
C LEU A 42 -2.02 -32.21 -31.00
N CYS A 43 -2.04 -32.48 -29.69
CA CYS A 43 -2.52 -33.75 -29.16
C CYS A 43 -4.01 -33.97 -29.43
N PHE A 44 -4.85 -32.96 -29.18
CA PHE A 44 -6.30 -33.04 -29.34
C PHE A 44 -6.70 -33.25 -30.80
N SER A 45 -6.06 -32.55 -31.74
CA SER A 45 -6.30 -32.73 -33.17
C SER A 45 -5.91 -34.13 -33.64
N PHE A 46 -4.74 -34.64 -33.23
CA PHE A 46 -4.31 -35.99 -33.54
C PHE A 46 -5.31 -37.05 -33.05
N VAL A 47 -5.73 -36.95 -31.78
CA VAL A 47 -6.71 -37.87 -31.18
C VAL A 47 -8.07 -37.79 -31.89
N THR A 48 -8.52 -36.58 -32.24
CA THR A 48 -9.80 -36.37 -32.93
C THR A 48 -9.78 -36.97 -34.33
N VAL A 49 -8.75 -36.69 -35.13
CA VAL A 49 -8.63 -37.25 -36.49
C VAL A 49 -8.52 -38.77 -36.46
N TYR A 50 -7.74 -39.33 -35.54
CA TYR A 50 -7.62 -40.78 -35.37
C TYR A 50 -8.99 -41.42 -35.06
N PHE A 51 -9.74 -40.83 -34.12
CA PHE A 51 -11.06 -41.32 -33.74
C PHE A 51 -12.04 -41.31 -34.92
N TYR A 52 -12.19 -40.18 -35.61
CA TYR A 52 -13.11 -40.09 -36.75
C TYR A 52 -12.70 -41.00 -37.90
N THR A 53 -11.40 -41.23 -38.12
CA THR A 53 -10.92 -42.16 -39.15
C THR A 53 -11.28 -43.60 -38.81
N TYR A 54 -11.16 -44.00 -37.54
CA TYR A 54 -11.49 -45.35 -37.09
C TYR A 54 -13.00 -45.66 -37.14
N PHE A 55 -13.84 -44.71 -36.71
CA PHE A 55 -15.29 -44.95 -36.55
C PHE A 55 -16.14 -44.54 -37.76
N VAL A 56 -15.74 -43.55 -38.56
CA VAL A 56 -16.52 -43.07 -39.71
C VAL A 56 -15.97 -43.60 -41.04
N GLY A 57 -14.67 -43.88 -41.11
CA GLY A 57 -14.00 -44.29 -42.35
C GLY A 57 -13.82 -43.15 -43.37
N PHE A 58 -13.04 -43.43 -44.41
CA PHE A 58 -12.73 -42.49 -45.49
C PHE A 58 -13.84 -42.49 -46.56
N PRO A 59 -14.18 -41.35 -47.21
CA PRO A 59 -13.57 -40.01 -47.14
C PRO A 59 -14.16 -39.05 -46.11
N ASN A 60 -15.29 -39.40 -45.47
CA ASN A 60 -16.05 -38.47 -44.64
C ASN A 60 -15.38 -38.14 -43.29
N SER A 61 -14.39 -38.91 -42.86
CA SER A 61 -13.70 -38.73 -41.57
C SER A 61 -13.01 -37.37 -41.41
N LEU A 62 -12.29 -36.90 -42.43
CA LEU A 62 -11.55 -35.64 -42.36
C LEU A 62 -12.48 -34.43 -42.24
N PHE A 63 -13.57 -34.42 -42.99
CA PHE A 63 -14.56 -33.35 -42.95
C PHE A 63 -15.23 -33.26 -41.57
N ARG A 64 -15.68 -34.39 -41.01
CA ARG A 64 -16.30 -34.43 -39.68
C ARG A 64 -15.31 -34.08 -38.56
N ALA A 65 -14.06 -34.55 -38.65
CA ALA A 65 -13.02 -34.17 -37.70
C ALA A 65 -12.75 -32.66 -37.73
N GLY A 66 -12.71 -32.04 -38.92
CA GLY A 66 -12.55 -30.60 -39.09
C GLY A 66 -13.66 -29.80 -38.40
N ILE A 67 -14.92 -30.18 -38.61
CA ILE A 67 -16.07 -29.54 -37.96
C ILE A 67 -15.98 -29.70 -36.43
N ALA A 68 -15.68 -30.91 -35.94
CA ALA A 68 -15.55 -31.18 -34.52
C ALA A 68 -14.43 -30.34 -33.87
N LEU A 69 -13.30 -30.17 -34.55
CA LEU A 69 -12.20 -29.32 -34.08
C LEU A 69 -12.59 -27.85 -34.05
N LEU A 70 -13.30 -27.34 -35.06
CA LEU A 70 -13.77 -25.95 -35.08
C LEU A 70 -14.74 -25.66 -33.93
N ILE A 71 -15.71 -26.55 -33.69
CA ILE A 71 -16.66 -26.41 -32.57
C ILE A 71 -15.93 -26.40 -31.22
N ASN A 72 -15.02 -27.35 -31.01
CA ASN A 72 -14.24 -27.41 -29.77
C ASN A 72 -13.30 -26.20 -29.62
N ALA A 73 -12.74 -25.68 -30.71
CA ALA A 73 -11.92 -24.46 -30.69
C ALA A 73 -12.76 -23.24 -30.29
N ALA A 74 -13.96 -23.10 -30.84
CA ALA A 74 -14.87 -22.02 -30.46
C ALA A 74 -15.20 -22.07 -28.95
N ILE A 75 -15.53 -23.24 -28.42
CA ILE A 75 -15.82 -23.43 -26.98
C ILE A 75 -14.59 -23.13 -26.13
N TYR A 76 -13.43 -23.65 -26.54
CA TYR A 76 -12.18 -23.44 -25.83
C TYR A 76 -11.89 -21.95 -25.66
N TYR A 77 -11.91 -21.18 -26.74
CA TYR A 77 -11.63 -19.74 -26.70
C TYR A 77 -12.74 -18.95 -26.00
N LEU A 78 -14.00 -19.36 -26.11
CA LEU A 78 -15.11 -18.76 -25.36
C LEU A 78 -14.90 -18.93 -23.85
N VAL A 79 -14.58 -20.14 -23.39
CA VAL A 79 -14.36 -20.41 -21.96
C VAL A 79 -13.10 -19.67 -21.49
N PHE A 80 -12.00 -19.82 -22.21
CA PHE A 80 -10.69 -19.29 -21.84
C PHE A 80 -10.64 -17.74 -21.83
N ASN A 81 -11.14 -17.08 -22.88
CA ASN A 81 -11.05 -15.61 -23.01
C ASN A 81 -12.26 -14.86 -22.45
N TYR A 82 -13.42 -15.50 -22.28
CA TYR A 82 -14.63 -14.80 -21.83
C TYR A 82 -15.17 -15.34 -20.51
N PHE A 83 -15.50 -16.63 -20.38
CA PHE A 83 -16.15 -17.12 -19.14
C PHE A 83 -15.24 -17.07 -17.91
N VAL A 84 -13.97 -17.44 -18.06
CA VAL A 84 -13.02 -17.35 -16.95
C VAL A 84 -12.86 -15.91 -16.45
N PRO A 85 -12.50 -14.91 -17.28
CA PRO A 85 -12.37 -13.54 -16.79
C PRO A 85 -13.71 -12.94 -16.34
N ALA A 86 -14.82 -13.17 -17.05
CA ALA A 86 -16.09 -12.52 -16.74
C ALA A 86 -16.74 -13.06 -15.45
N PHE A 87 -16.60 -14.36 -15.17
CA PHE A 87 -17.34 -15.03 -14.09
C PHE A 87 -16.44 -15.66 -13.02
N TYR A 88 -15.34 -16.32 -13.40
CA TYR A 88 -14.47 -16.98 -12.40
C TYR A 88 -13.62 -15.95 -11.65
N VAL A 89 -12.97 -15.04 -12.37
CA VAL A 89 -12.11 -14.01 -11.78
C VAL A 89 -12.92 -13.02 -10.94
N THR A 90 -14.13 -12.69 -11.37
CA THR A 90 -15.08 -11.84 -10.62
C THR A 90 -15.77 -12.56 -9.45
N LYS A 91 -15.36 -13.80 -9.13
CA LYS A 91 -15.90 -14.66 -8.06
C LYS A 91 -17.39 -15.02 -8.21
N LYS A 92 -17.96 -14.87 -9.41
CA LYS A 92 -19.34 -15.26 -9.76
C LYS A 92 -19.40 -16.74 -10.15
N TYR A 93 -19.00 -17.64 -9.23
CA TYR A 93 -18.84 -19.07 -9.51
C TYR A 93 -20.14 -19.77 -9.95
N ALA A 94 -21.29 -19.39 -9.38
CA ALA A 94 -22.58 -19.95 -9.78
C ALA A 94 -22.93 -19.65 -11.24
N LEU A 95 -22.70 -18.41 -11.69
CA LEU A 95 -22.91 -18.01 -13.09
C LEU A 95 -21.92 -18.71 -14.01
N TYR A 96 -20.67 -18.87 -13.58
CA TYR A 96 -19.66 -19.62 -14.35
C TYR A 96 -20.09 -21.08 -14.59
N ILE A 97 -20.54 -21.79 -13.54
CA ILE A 97 -21.03 -23.17 -13.66
C ILE A 97 -22.27 -23.22 -14.54
N PHE A 98 -23.22 -22.29 -14.36
CA PHE A 98 -24.43 -22.23 -15.16
C PHE A 98 -24.13 -22.05 -16.66
N TYR A 99 -23.30 -21.07 -17.03
CA TYR A 99 -23.00 -20.80 -18.44
C TYR A 99 -22.12 -21.89 -19.08
N THR A 100 -21.17 -22.47 -18.35
CA THR A 100 -20.39 -23.61 -18.86
C THR A 100 -21.26 -24.84 -19.08
N MET A 101 -22.20 -25.11 -18.17
CA MET A 101 -23.18 -26.20 -18.32
C MET A 101 -24.16 -25.92 -19.47
N LEU A 102 -24.63 -24.68 -19.62
CA LEU A 102 -25.49 -24.28 -20.73
C LEU A 102 -24.81 -24.48 -22.08
N VAL A 103 -23.56 -24.02 -22.23
CA VAL A 103 -22.76 -24.25 -23.44
C VAL A 103 -22.52 -25.73 -23.66
N PHE A 104 -22.27 -26.49 -22.59
CA PHE A 104 -22.11 -27.94 -22.68
C PHE A 104 -23.32 -28.61 -23.32
N VAL A 105 -24.52 -28.33 -22.80
CA VAL A 105 -25.80 -28.88 -23.27
C VAL A 105 -26.13 -28.43 -24.69
N LEU A 106 -25.99 -27.14 -25.00
CA LEU A 106 -26.32 -26.60 -26.32
C LEU A 106 -25.45 -27.21 -27.43
N VAL A 107 -24.15 -27.31 -27.19
CA VAL A 107 -23.22 -27.92 -28.14
C VAL A 107 -23.46 -29.42 -28.24
N SER A 108 -23.72 -30.09 -27.11
CA SER A 108 -24.08 -31.51 -27.10
C SER A 108 -25.29 -31.79 -27.99
N LEU A 109 -26.34 -30.97 -27.87
CA LEU A 109 -27.54 -31.08 -28.69
C LEU A 109 -27.23 -30.81 -30.17
N LEU A 110 -26.45 -29.76 -30.47
CA LEU A 110 -26.02 -29.44 -31.83
C LEU A 110 -25.29 -30.62 -32.46
N ARG A 111 -24.34 -31.24 -31.74
CA ARG A 111 -23.54 -32.36 -32.26
C ARG A 111 -24.40 -33.59 -32.56
N ILE A 112 -25.36 -33.91 -31.69
CA ILE A 112 -26.32 -35.01 -31.91
C ILE A 112 -27.11 -34.80 -33.21
N LEU A 113 -27.56 -33.56 -33.47
CA LEU A 113 -28.33 -33.23 -34.67
C LEU A 113 -27.48 -33.25 -35.95
N THR A 114 -26.22 -32.81 -35.87
CA THR A 114 -25.33 -32.71 -37.04
C THR A 114 -24.61 -34.00 -37.40
N GLU A 115 -24.53 -34.96 -36.48
CA GLU A 115 -23.82 -36.22 -36.69
C GLU A 115 -24.74 -37.45 -36.53
N PRO A 116 -25.81 -37.58 -37.35
CA PRO A 116 -26.72 -38.72 -37.29
C PRO A 116 -26.01 -40.02 -37.74
N GLY A 117 -26.29 -41.13 -37.06
CA GLY A 117 -25.71 -42.46 -37.38
C GLY A 117 -24.41 -42.79 -36.63
N ILE A 118 -24.11 -42.09 -35.55
CA ILE A 118 -23.00 -42.40 -34.64
C ILE A 118 -23.50 -43.35 -33.54
N ASP A 119 -22.83 -44.49 -33.34
CA ASP A 119 -23.21 -45.49 -32.33
C ASP A 119 -22.94 -45.04 -30.88
N GLY A 120 -23.53 -45.74 -29.91
CA GLY A 120 -23.42 -45.43 -28.46
C GLY A 120 -22.00 -45.18 -27.94
N PHE A 121 -21.01 -45.95 -28.39
CA PHE A 121 -19.60 -45.77 -28.00
C PHE A 121 -19.02 -44.45 -28.46
N SER A 122 -19.48 -43.94 -29.60
CA SER A 122 -18.95 -42.73 -30.18
C SER A 122 -19.57 -41.47 -29.56
N PHE A 123 -20.80 -41.55 -29.05
CA PHE A 123 -21.36 -40.51 -28.18
C PHE A 123 -20.52 -40.27 -26.92
N ILE A 124 -20.04 -41.35 -26.27
CA ILE A 124 -19.18 -41.23 -25.08
C ILE A 124 -17.91 -40.42 -25.41
N PHE A 125 -17.29 -40.67 -26.56
CA PHE A 125 -16.12 -39.90 -27.00
C PHE A 125 -16.44 -38.42 -27.26
N ILE A 126 -17.58 -38.12 -27.87
CA ILE A 126 -18.05 -36.76 -28.14
C ILE A 126 -18.22 -35.97 -26.83
N TYR A 127 -18.89 -36.55 -25.81
CA TYR A 127 -19.07 -35.88 -24.52
C TYR A 127 -17.76 -35.74 -23.74
N THR A 128 -16.95 -36.81 -23.71
CA THR A 128 -15.67 -36.78 -22.99
C THR A 128 -14.69 -35.80 -23.60
N SER A 129 -14.60 -35.71 -24.93
CA SER A 129 -13.77 -34.71 -25.62
C SER A 129 -14.19 -33.27 -25.29
N GLN A 130 -15.49 -33.00 -25.24
CA GLN A 130 -16.01 -31.68 -24.88
C GLN A 130 -15.71 -31.32 -23.42
N VAL A 131 -15.88 -32.26 -22.49
CA VAL A 131 -15.52 -32.07 -21.07
C VAL A 131 -14.03 -31.77 -20.94
N VAL A 132 -13.17 -32.52 -21.63
CA VAL A 132 -11.71 -32.30 -21.63
C VAL A 132 -11.36 -30.89 -22.14
N VAL A 133 -12.02 -30.42 -23.20
CA VAL A 133 -11.80 -29.07 -23.74
C VAL A 133 -12.22 -27.99 -22.74
N ILE A 134 -13.41 -28.09 -22.15
CA ILE A 134 -13.90 -27.11 -21.17
C ILE A 134 -12.99 -27.10 -19.94
N LEU A 135 -12.64 -28.27 -19.39
CA LEU A 135 -11.76 -28.36 -18.22
C LEU A 135 -10.37 -27.79 -18.52
N THR A 136 -9.80 -28.09 -19.69
CA THR A 136 -8.47 -27.59 -20.07
C THR A 136 -8.48 -26.08 -20.31
N ALA A 137 -9.50 -25.56 -21.01
CA ALA A 137 -9.70 -24.11 -21.19
C ALA A 137 -9.83 -23.39 -19.83
N SER A 138 -10.58 -23.99 -18.92
CA SER A 138 -10.81 -23.45 -17.58
C SER A 138 -9.53 -23.46 -16.75
N LEU A 139 -8.82 -24.58 -16.71
CA LEU A 139 -7.57 -24.71 -15.97
C LEU A 139 -6.52 -23.70 -16.46
N LEU A 140 -6.32 -23.60 -17.78
CA LEU A 140 -5.36 -22.68 -18.37
C LEU A 140 -5.77 -21.22 -18.21
N GLY A 141 -7.06 -20.91 -18.34
CA GLY A 141 -7.57 -19.55 -18.11
C GLY A 141 -7.45 -19.14 -16.64
N ILE A 142 -7.76 -20.03 -15.71
CA ILE A 142 -7.65 -19.75 -14.27
C ILE A 142 -6.18 -19.57 -13.90
N SER A 143 -5.31 -20.45 -14.38
CA SER A 143 -3.85 -20.31 -14.24
C SER A 143 -3.39 -18.96 -14.80
N LYS A 144 -3.92 -18.57 -15.99
CA LYS A 144 -3.73 -17.25 -16.61
C LYS A 144 -3.96 -16.12 -15.60
N HIS A 145 -5.21 -15.99 -15.17
CA HIS A 145 -5.59 -14.86 -14.34
C HIS A 145 -4.99 -14.89 -12.95
N LYS A 146 -4.75 -16.08 -12.37
CA LYS A 146 -4.09 -16.20 -11.07
C LYS A 146 -2.69 -15.60 -11.10
N PHE A 147 -1.89 -15.90 -12.12
CA PHE A 147 -0.54 -15.39 -12.23
C PHE A 147 -0.49 -13.87 -12.46
N ILE A 148 -1.43 -13.34 -13.26
CA ILE A 148 -1.57 -11.89 -13.48
C ILE A 148 -1.88 -11.19 -12.15
N ILE A 149 -2.90 -11.66 -11.43
CA ILE A 149 -3.31 -11.08 -10.14
C ILE A 149 -2.18 -11.15 -9.11
N GLU A 150 -1.46 -12.27 -9.01
CA GLU A 150 -0.33 -12.41 -8.09
C GLU A 150 0.83 -11.43 -8.40
N ASN A 151 1.10 -11.15 -9.67
CA ASN A 151 2.10 -10.16 -10.04
C ASN A 151 1.63 -8.73 -9.79
N ASP A 152 0.36 -8.42 -10.07
CA ASP A 152 -0.22 -7.11 -9.79
C ASP A 152 -0.18 -6.81 -8.28
N ILE A 153 -0.51 -7.80 -7.43
CA ILE A 153 -0.41 -7.68 -5.97
C ILE A 153 1.04 -7.38 -5.54
N LYS A 154 2.02 -8.12 -6.06
CA LYS A 154 3.44 -7.88 -5.73
C LYS A 154 3.92 -6.51 -6.18
N ALA A 155 3.48 -6.04 -7.36
CA ALA A 155 3.80 -4.70 -7.85
C ALA A 155 3.18 -3.62 -6.94
N LEU A 156 1.92 -3.80 -6.53
CA LEU A 156 1.25 -2.91 -5.58
C LEU A 156 1.94 -2.87 -4.22
N GLU A 157 2.44 -4.01 -3.72
CA GLU A 157 3.21 -4.06 -2.47
C GLU A 157 4.52 -3.26 -2.56
N ILE A 158 5.21 -3.31 -3.71
CA ILE A 158 6.44 -2.51 -3.94
C ILE A 158 6.09 -1.02 -3.95
N VAL A 159 5.08 -0.61 -4.73
CA VAL A 159 4.64 0.78 -4.81
C VAL A 159 4.21 1.30 -3.43
N LYS A 160 3.48 0.49 -2.66
CA LYS A 160 3.10 0.85 -1.28
C LYS A 160 4.32 1.08 -0.40
N LYS A 161 5.29 0.16 -0.41
CA LYS A 161 6.53 0.31 0.37
C LYS A 161 7.31 1.56 -0.02
N GLU A 162 7.41 1.87 -1.31
CA GLU A 162 8.05 3.11 -1.77
C GLU A 162 7.29 4.36 -1.30
N ALA A 163 5.96 4.33 -1.34
CA ALA A 163 5.13 5.42 -0.83
C ALA A 163 5.32 5.62 0.69
N ASP A 164 5.29 4.53 1.46
CA ASP A 164 5.53 4.55 2.92
C ASP A 164 6.93 5.10 3.23
N LEU A 165 7.97 4.66 2.49
CA LEU A 165 9.32 5.17 2.63
C LEU A 165 9.43 6.66 2.26
N ASN A 166 8.76 7.11 1.21
CA ASN A 166 8.77 8.51 0.80
C ASN A 166 8.03 9.38 1.82
N LEU A 167 6.95 8.89 2.43
CA LEU A 167 6.25 9.56 3.52
C LEU A 167 7.20 9.73 4.71
N ILE A 168 7.88 8.65 5.14
CA ILE A 168 8.89 8.72 6.21
C ILE A 168 10.00 9.73 5.85
N LYS A 169 10.54 9.68 4.62
CA LYS A 169 11.54 10.64 4.16
C LYS A 169 11.03 12.08 4.17
N SER A 170 9.77 12.32 3.81
CA SER A 170 9.20 13.68 3.82
C SER A 170 9.01 14.24 5.23
N LYS A 171 8.81 13.38 6.24
CA LYS A 171 8.76 13.78 7.65
C LYS A 171 10.13 14.26 8.17
N ILE A 172 11.22 13.81 7.56
CA ILE A 172 12.57 14.27 7.87
C ILE A 172 12.93 15.40 6.90
N ASN A 173 13.03 16.65 7.35
CA ASN A 173 13.52 17.73 6.49
C ASN A 173 15.05 17.57 6.29
N PRO A 174 15.53 17.05 5.14
CA PRO A 174 16.94 16.71 4.98
C PRO A 174 17.81 17.97 4.98
N HIS A 175 17.25 19.10 4.54
CA HIS A 175 17.90 20.39 4.54
C HIS A 175 18.07 20.94 5.97
N PHE A 176 17.04 20.82 6.83
CA PHE A 176 17.19 21.16 8.24
C PHE A 176 18.26 20.28 8.92
N LEU A 177 18.27 18.98 8.59
CA LEU A 177 19.23 18.05 9.17
C LEU A 177 20.67 18.36 8.77
N LEU A 178 20.91 18.60 7.47
CA LEU A 178 22.21 18.97 6.95
C LEU A 178 22.68 20.31 7.52
N ASN A 179 21.78 21.30 7.61
CA ASN A 179 22.10 22.60 8.20
C ASN A 179 22.43 22.48 9.67
N THR A 180 21.74 21.61 10.41
CA THR A 180 22.04 21.37 11.82
C THR A 180 23.40 20.70 11.98
N LEU A 181 23.71 19.66 11.18
CA LEU A 181 25.03 19.02 11.17
C LEU A 181 26.16 20.00 10.80
N ASN A 182 25.95 20.83 9.78
CA ASN A 182 26.92 21.84 9.37
C ASN A 182 27.15 22.88 10.46
N ASN A 183 26.11 23.29 11.20
CA ASN A 183 26.26 24.21 12.32
C ASN A 183 27.02 23.57 13.50
N ILE A 184 26.76 22.28 13.79
CA ILE A 184 27.53 21.54 14.80
C ILE A 184 29.00 21.43 14.39
N TYR A 185 29.28 21.18 13.11
CA TYR A 185 30.64 21.14 12.57
C TYR A 185 31.33 22.52 12.59
N ALA A 186 30.60 23.59 12.24
CA ALA A 186 31.10 24.97 12.25
C ALA A 186 31.29 25.52 13.68
N ALA A 187 30.54 25.00 14.65
CA ALA A 187 30.69 25.24 16.10
C ALA A 187 31.98 24.61 16.68
N GLY A 188 32.92 24.17 15.83
CA GLY A 188 34.27 23.67 16.15
C GLY A 188 35.10 24.51 17.14
N ASN A 189 34.70 25.76 17.39
CA ASN A 189 35.34 26.68 18.35
C ASN A 189 34.73 26.66 19.76
N HIS A 190 33.60 25.95 19.97
CA HIS A 190 32.97 25.74 21.27
C HIS A 190 33.53 24.48 21.97
N THR A 191 33.41 24.38 23.30
CA THR A 191 33.97 23.25 24.08
C THR A 191 33.44 21.88 23.61
N GLU A 192 34.24 20.83 23.77
CA GLU A 192 33.88 19.44 23.37
C GLU A 192 32.52 18.98 23.94
N ASP A 193 32.17 19.45 25.15
CA ASP A 193 30.90 19.16 25.81
C ASP A 193 29.68 19.72 25.07
N LEU A 194 29.76 20.94 24.52
CA LEU A 194 28.68 21.61 23.79
C LEU A 194 28.42 20.94 22.42
N GLN A 195 29.48 20.51 21.74
CA GLN A 195 29.36 19.75 20.49
C GLN A 195 28.71 18.39 20.73
N SER A 196 29.15 17.67 21.77
CA SER A 196 28.59 16.37 22.15
C SER A 196 27.10 16.46 22.51
N GLN A 197 26.71 17.49 23.27
CA GLN A 197 25.30 17.74 23.60
C GLN A 197 24.44 18.03 22.35
N SER A 198 25.00 18.72 21.36
CA SER A 198 24.29 19.03 20.11
C SER A 198 24.05 17.79 19.24
N VAL A 199 25.05 16.90 19.15
CA VAL A 199 24.92 15.61 18.48
C VAL A 199 23.86 14.75 19.18
N LEU A 200 23.84 14.74 20.51
CA LEU A 200 22.81 14.05 21.29
C LEU A 200 21.41 14.61 21.02
N ASN A 201 21.22 15.93 21.05
CA ASN A 201 19.93 16.57 20.77
C ASN A 201 19.43 16.26 19.35
N LEU A 202 20.33 16.26 18.35
CA LEU A 202 19.98 15.90 16.98
C LEU A 202 19.63 14.41 16.83
N SER A 203 20.38 13.53 17.50
CA SER A 203 20.10 12.09 17.54
C SER A 203 18.72 11.80 18.13
N GLN A 204 18.37 12.46 19.24
CA GLN A 204 17.05 12.35 19.86
C GLN A 204 15.94 12.82 18.91
N LEU A 205 16.12 13.94 18.21
CA LEU A 205 15.16 14.45 17.23
C LEU A 205 14.91 13.47 16.07
N LEU A 206 15.97 12.84 15.58
CA LEU A 206 15.90 11.81 14.55
C LEU A 206 15.18 10.56 15.02
N GLN A 207 15.56 10.05 16.19
CA GLN A 207 14.94 8.85 16.77
C GLN A 207 13.45 9.06 16.98
N TYR A 208 13.05 10.21 17.52
CA TYR A 208 11.64 10.56 17.67
C TYR A 208 10.90 10.61 16.33
N THR A 209 11.48 11.27 15.33
CA THR A 209 10.84 11.38 14.00
C THR A 209 10.64 10.01 13.35
N ILE A 210 11.59 9.09 13.52
CA ILE A 210 11.57 7.75 12.91
C ILE A 210 10.68 6.76 13.69
N TYR A 211 10.79 6.74 15.02
CA TYR A 211 10.19 5.70 15.85
C TYR A 211 8.94 6.18 16.60
N GLU A 212 8.99 7.36 17.21
CA GLU A 212 7.89 7.84 18.08
C GLU A 212 6.70 8.33 17.26
N THR A 213 6.91 8.97 16.09
CA THR A 213 5.79 9.39 15.22
C THR A 213 5.05 8.24 14.53
N ALA A 214 5.50 6.99 14.71
CA ALA A 214 4.83 5.79 14.24
C ALA A 214 3.86 5.19 15.27
N HIS A 215 3.97 5.59 16.55
CA HIS A 215 3.06 5.14 17.61
C HIS A 215 1.75 5.92 17.58
N GLN A 216 0.67 5.30 18.08
CA GLN A 216 -0.63 5.98 18.18
C GLN A 216 -0.62 7.06 19.28
N ARG A 217 0.05 6.78 20.40
CA ARG A 217 0.26 7.70 21.52
C ARG A 217 1.65 7.54 22.10
N ILE A 218 2.17 8.60 22.70
CA ILE A 218 3.46 8.66 23.39
C ILE A 218 3.30 9.42 24.70
N SER A 219 4.23 9.23 25.64
CA SER A 219 4.21 9.98 26.89
C SER A 219 4.38 11.48 26.65
N PHE A 220 3.71 12.31 27.43
CA PHE A 220 3.86 13.76 27.36
C PHE A 220 5.31 14.19 27.67
N ALA A 221 6.01 13.44 28.52
CA ALA A 221 7.44 13.59 28.77
C ALA A 221 8.26 13.55 27.47
N THR A 222 7.92 12.63 26.55
CA THR A 222 8.59 12.48 25.26
C THR A 222 8.39 13.72 24.39
N GLU A 223 7.17 14.27 24.33
CA GLU A 223 6.89 15.54 23.62
C GLU A 223 7.66 16.73 24.22
N LEU A 224 7.70 16.83 25.55
CA LEU A 224 8.43 17.89 26.24
C LEU A 224 9.94 17.78 26.03
N GLN A 225 10.49 16.57 26.07
CA GLN A 225 11.90 16.32 25.79
C GLN A 225 12.26 16.77 24.38
N MET A 226 11.38 16.54 23.43
CA MET A 226 11.57 16.95 22.04
C MET A 226 11.56 18.46 21.84
N ILE A 227 10.66 19.17 22.54
CA ILE A 227 10.66 20.64 22.59
C ILE A 227 12.00 21.14 23.18
N LYS A 228 12.49 20.53 24.26
CA LYS A 228 13.79 20.89 24.87
C LYS A 228 14.95 20.65 23.90
N SER A 229 15.03 19.49 23.26
CA SER A 229 16.11 19.15 22.32
C SER A 229 16.13 20.10 21.11
N LEU A 230 14.95 20.43 20.55
CA LEU A 230 14.85 21.41 19.47
C LEU A 230 15.28 22.81 19.92
N THR A 231 14.86 23.23 21.12
CA THR A 231 15.27 24.50 21.72
C THR A 231 16.79 24.57 21.88
N GLY A 232 17.42 23.50 22.36
CA GLY A 232 18.87 23.42 22.52
C GLY A 232 19.62 23.60 21.21
N LEU A 233 19.14 22.99 20.12
CA LEU A 233 19.73 23.18 18.79
C LEU A 233 19.60 24.61 18.29
N TYR A 234 18.43 25.24 18.49
CA TYR A 234 18.23 26.64 18.11
C TYR A 234 19.08 27.60 18.94
N GLN A 235 19.15 27.40 20.26
CA GLN A 235 20.03 28.19 21.11
C GLN A 235 21.47 28.08 20.66
N LEU A 236 21.97 26.87 20.40
CA LEU A 236 23.34 26.67 19.95
C LEU A 236 23.62 27.31 18.58
N LYS A 237 22.66 27.22 17.65
CA LYS A 237 22.77 27.87 16.32
C LYS A 237 22.94 29.39 16.40
N TYR A 238 22.40 30.03 17.44
CA TYR A 238 22.46 31.48 17.63
C TYR A 238 23.22 31.85 18.91
N ASP A 239 24.25 31.07 19.26
CA ASP A 239 25.17 31.33 20.38
C ASP A 239 24.47 31.67 21.72
N HIS A 240 23.37 30.97 22.02
CA HIS A 240 22.55 31.11 23.22
C HIS A 240 21.92 32.51 23.42
N GLN A 241 21.73 33.27 22.34
CA GLN A 241 21.17 34.62 22.39
C GLN A 241 19.65 34.67 22.20
N LEU A 242 18.97 33.53 22.10
CA LEU A 242 17.53 33.52 21.87
C LEU A 242 16.75 33.67 23.17
N ASP A 243 15.72 34.51 23.15
CA ASP A 243 14.81 34.68 24.29
C ASP A 243 13.70 33.60 24.28
N ILE A 244 14.05 32.39 24.68
CA ILE A 244 13.11 31.25 24.79
C ILE A 244 13.04 30.82 26.25
N GLN A 245 11.83 30.86 26.85
CA GLN A 245 11.59 30.34 28.20
C GLN A 245 10.61 29.17 28.13
N LEU A 246 11.02 28.05 28.73
CA LEU A 246 10.26 26.81 28.82
C LEU A 246 9.89 26.59 30.29
N ASP A 247 8.64 26.85 30.64
CA ASP A 247 8.05 26.55 31.95
C ASP A 247 7.35 25.20 31.88
N LEU A 248 8.17 24.14 31.94
CA LEU A 248 7.73 22.76 31.74
C LEU A 248 7.70 22.00 33.07
N PRO A 249 6.65 21.21 33.33
CA PRO A 249 6.51 20.47 34.57
C PRO A 249 7.57 19.36 34.67
N THR A 250 8.00 19.09 35.89
CA THR A 250 8.93 17.99 36.25
C THR A 250 8.24 16.89 37.06
N SER A 251 6.92 16.98 37.23
CA SER A 251 6.11 16.04 38.01
C SER A 251 5.90 14.72 37.26
N ASP A 252 5.75 13.62 38.01
CA ASP A 252 5.68 12.26 37.46
C ASP A 252 4.53 12.03 36.46
N TRP A 253 3.44 12.80 36.55
CA TRP A 253 2.28 12.67 35.66
C TRP A 253 2.62 12.83 34.18
N ILE A 254 3.73 13.50 33.83
CA ILE A 254 4.15 13.67 32.44
C ILE A 254 4.51 12.34 31.76
N GLU A 255 4.88 11.31 32.53
CA GLU A 255 5.15 9.97 32.01
C GLU A 255 3.86 9.15 31.84
N ASP A 256 2.88 9.36 32.73
CA ASP A 256 1.62 8.62 32.73
C ASP A 256 0.61 9.17 31.70
N VAL A 257 0.71 10.46 31.36
CA VAL A 257 -0.17 11.10 30.39
C VAL A 257 0.29 10.78 28.98
N GLU A 258 -0.56 10.08 28.22
CA GLU A 258 -0.33 9.76 26.82
C GLU A 258 -1.08 10.70 25.88
N ILE A 259 -0.37 11.29 24.92
CA ILE A 259 -0.95 12.12 23.86
C ILE A 259 -0.49 11.66 22.47
N PRO A 260 -1.24 11.97 21.40
CA PRO A 260 -0.79 11.70 20.04
C PRO A 260 0.52 12.42 19.76
N PRO A 261 1.47 11.76 19.06
CA PRO A 261 2.75 12.38 18.76
C PRO A 261 2.57 13.60 17.86
N THR A 262 3.56 14.48 17.89
CA THR A 262 3.73 15.73 17.13
C THR A 262 2.78 16.86 17.47
N VAL A 263 1.82 16.68 18.38
CA VAL A 263 0.84 17.74 18.68
C VAL A 263 1.49 18.97 19.31
N CYS A 264 2.17 18.81 20.45
CA CYS A 264 2.83 19.91 21.14
C CYS A 264 4.07 20.37 20.38
N PHE A 265 4.84 19.41 19.84
CA PHE A 265 6.01 19.67 19.02
C PHE A 265 5.70 20.53 17.79
N THR A 266 4.64 20.24 17.02
CA THR A 266 4.28 21.05 15.83
C THR A 266 3.78 22.45 16.23
N LEU A 267 3.07 22.60 17.35
CA LEU A 267 2.72 23.93 17.87
C LEU A 267 3.98 24.74 18.22
N TYR A 268 4.97 24.10 18.84
CA TYR A 268 6.25 24.72 19.15
C TYR A 268 7.08 25.06 17.90
N GLU A 269 7.12 24.18 16.90
CA GLU A 269 7.79 24.43 15.63
C GLU A 269 7.17 25.63 14.89
N ASN A 270 5.84 25.75 14.94
CA ASN A 270 5.13 26.90 14.39
C ASN A 270 5.53 28.20 15.10
N ALA A 271 5.70 28.18 16.43
CA ALA A 271 6.15 29.35 17.19
C ALA A 271 7.53 29.83 16.76
N LEU A 272 8.49 28.90 16.62
CA LEU A 272 9.86 29.20 16.15
C LEU A 272 9.84 29.87 14.78
N LYS A 273 8.96 29.41 13.88
CA LYS A 273 8.76 29.98 12.54
C LYS A 273 8.12 31.37 12.59
N TYR A 274 7.01 31.53 13.31
CA TYR A 274 6.28 32.81 13.37
C TYR A 274 7.04 33.92 14.09
N ALA A 275 7.79 33.58 15.12
CA ALA A 275 8.70 34.51 15.79
C ALA A 275 9.89 34.90 14.92
N ALA A 276 10.16 34.15 13.84
CA ALA A 276 11.41 34.21 13.08
C ALA A 276 12.62 34.27 14.01
N ILE A 277 12.62 33.39 15.01
CA ILE A 277 13.58 33.42 16.12
C ILE A 277 15.02 33.40 15.57
N GLY A 278 15.88 34.27 16.10
CA GLY A 278 17.25 34.45 15.63
C GLY A 278 17.42 35.27 14.34
N HIS A 279 16.34 35.63 13.63
CA HIS A 279 16.39 36.53 12.47
C HIS A 279 15.85 37.92 12.78
N VAL A 280 14.87 38.03 13.67
CA VAL A 280 14.31 39.31 14.14
C VAL A 280 14.85 39.65 15.52
N PRO A 281 15.47 40.84 15.70
CA PRO A 281 15.89 41.32 17.01
C PRO A 281 14.71 41.44 17.98
N GLY A 282 14.86 40.92 19.19
CA GLY A 282 13.81 40.96 20.22
C GLY A 282 12.72 39.90 20.07
N ALA A 283 12.89 38.92 19.18
CA ALA A 283 11.96 37.78 19.09
C ALA A 283 12.04 36.90 20.35
N TRP A 284 10.87 36.48 20.85
CA TRP A 284 10.77 35.69 22.07
C TRP A 284 9.67 34.62 22.00
N ILE A 285 9.84 33.57 22.80
CA ILE A 285 8.89 32.46 22.95
C ILE A 285 8.75 32.09 24.43
N ARG A 286 7.52 31.87 24.88
CA ARG A 286 7.16 31.35 26.21
C ARG A 286 6.29 30.11 26.04
N VAL A 287 6.66 29.03 26.69
CA VAL A 287 5.90 27.78 26.69
C VAL A 287 5.57 27.43 28.14
N ASN A 288 4.31 27.06 28.39
CA ASN A 288 3.87 26.58 29.70
C ASN A 288 3.02 25.32 29.52
N ALA A 289 3.21 24.33 30.40
CA ALA A 289 2.40 23.14 30.45
C ALA A 289 1.99 22.80 31.90
N ASN A 290 0.73 22.41 32.09
CA ASN A 290 0.21 22.01 33.39
C ASN A 290 -0.90 20.96 33.24
N LEU A 291 -1.18 20.23 34.31
CA LEU A 291 -2.30 19.30 34.41
C LEU A 291 -3.21 19.76 35.55
N ASP A 292 -4.50 19.92 35.28
CA ASP A 292 -5.51 20.24 36.28
C ASP A 292 -6.80 19.40 36.10
N ASP A 293 -7.85 19.69 36.86
CA ASP A 293 -9.14 18.96 36.82
C ASP A 293 -9.83 19.02 35.45
N LYS A 294 -9.45 19.95 34.56
CA LYS A 294 -9.97 20.09 33.20
C LYS A 294 -9.12 19.37 32.16
N GLY A 295 -7.99 18.79 32.56
CA GLY A 295 -7.12 17.97 31.74
C GLY A 295 -5.74 18.59 31.50
N LEU A 296 -5.09 18.19 30.41
CA LEU A 296 -3.78 18.70 30.03
C LEU A 296 -3.91 20.09 29.39
N HIS A 297 -3.23 21.06 29.99
CA HIS A 297 -3.11 22.41 29.49
C HIS A 297 -1.71 22.63 28.90
N PHE A 298 -1.65 22.90 27.60
CA PHE A 298 -0.41 23.30 26.91
C PHE A 298 -0.62 24.67 26.27
N SER A 299 0.19 25.64 26.65
CA SER A 299 0.09 27.02 26.16
C SER A 299 1.42 27.52 25.63
N LEU A 300 1.34 28.30 24.56
CA LEU A 300 2.48 28.86 23.89
C LEU A 300 2.17 30.30 23.48
N ILE A 301 3.11 31.20 23.77
CA ILE A 301 3.04 32.61 23.40
C ILE A 301 4.34 32.98 22.71
N ASN A 302 4.26 33.61 21.54
CA ASN A 302 5.43 34.07 20.81
C ASN A 302 5.22 35.45 20.19
N SER A 303 6.31 36.19 20.01
CA SER A 303 6.33 37.42 19.21
C SER A 303 6.06 37.11 17.72
N ILE A 304 5.61 38.11 16.96
CA ILE A 304 5.40 38.02 15.51
C ILE A 304 6.40 38.92 14.78
N ALA A 305 7.21 38.33 13.90
CA ALA A 305 8.23 39.03 13.13
C ALA A 305 7.68 40.12 12.19
N HIS A 306 6.57 39.84 11.50
CA HIS A 306 5.94 40.74 10.54
C HIS A 306 4.41 40.67 10.63
N PRO A 307 3.77 41.48 11.50
CA PRO A 307 2.31 41.45 11.70
C PRO A 307 1.51 41.65 10.39
N GLU A 308 2.06 42.42 9.45
CA GLU A 308 1.45 42.73 8.16
C GLU A 308 1.54 41.58 7.14
N GLN A 309 2.65 40.82 7.10
CA GLN A 309 2.82 39.68 6.19
C GLN A 309 2.10 38.43 6.69
N VAL A 310 1.98 38.27 8.02
CA VAL A 310 1.16 37.20 8.59
C VAL A 310 -0.27 37.34 8.07
N ARG A 311 -0.84 38.54 7.95
CA ARG A 311 -2.21 38.73 7.41
C ARG A 311 -2.39 38.40 5.92
N ILE A 312 -1.33 38.26 5.11
CA ILE A 312 -1.42 38.23 3.64
C ILE A 312 -1.21 36.83 3.02
N ASN A 313 -0.50 35.90 3.68
CA ASN A 313 -0.25 34.55 3.15
C ASN A 313 -1.15 33.48 3.78
N ASP A 314 -2.38 33.31 3.29
CA ASP A 314 -3.32 32.28 3.76
C ASP A 314 -2.93 30.85 3.35
N ASP A 315 -2.16 30.66 2.28
CA ASP A 315 -1.91 29.33 1.69
C ASP A 315 -1.00 28.41 2.55
N TYR A 316 -0.17 28.97 3.44
CA TYR A 316 0.70 28.20 4.34
C TYR A 316 0.26 28.25 5.82
N LYS A 317 -0.77 29.03 6.15
CA LYS A 317 -1.18 29.32 7.53
C LYS A 317 -1.99 28.21 8.21
N GLY A 318 -2.56 27.29 7.43
CA GLY A 318 -3.51 26.32 7.95
C GLY A 318 -2.98 24.90 8.13
N ILE A 319 -1.94 24.49 7.40
CA ILE A 319 -1.65 23.05 7.22
C ILE A 319 -1.31 22.37 8.55
N GLY A 320 -0.41 22.95 9.36
CA GLY A 320 -0.01 22.37 10.65
C GLY A 320 -1.18 22.32 11.65
N ILE A 321 -1.87 23.44 11.87
CA ILE A 321 -2.99 23.53 12.82
C ILE A 321 -4.19 22.69 12.35
N ALA A 322 -4.50 22.68 11.05
CA ALA A 322 -5.57 21.86 10.48
C ALA A 322 -5.25 20.37 10.62
N THR A 323 -4.00 19.96 10.38
CA THR A 323 -3.54 18.58 10.60
C THR A 323 -3.67 18.18 12.07
N ILE A 324 -3.24 19.05 13.00
CA ILE A 324 -3.41 18.81 14.44
C ILE A 324 -4.89 18.69 14.81
N ARG A 325 -5.76 19.59 14.32
CA ARG A 325 -7.20 19.51 14.58
C ARG A 325 -7.81 18.22 14.04
N GLN A 326 -7.41 17.80 12.84
CA GLN A 326 -7.88 16.54 12.26
C GLN A 326 -7.41 15.34 13.09
N LEU A 327 -6.16 15.32 13.55
CA LEU A 327 -5.61 14.29 14.41
C LEU A 327 -6.34 14.22 15.76
N LEU A 328 -6.55 15.36 16.42
CA LEU A 328 -7.24 15.43 17.70
C LEU A 328 -8.72 15.03 17.59
N ASN A 329 -9.40 15.40 16.49
CA ASN A 329 -10.76 14.96 16.20
C ASN A 329 -10.87 13.44 16.04
N LEU A 330 -9.88 12.81 15.41
CA LEU A 330 -9.86 11.35 15.23
C LEU A 330 -9.60 10.61 16.54
N GLU A 331 -8.69 11.12 17.38
CA GLU A 331 -8.24 10.43 18.60
C GLU A 331 -9.16 10.64 19.82
N PHE A 332 -9.67 11.86 20.02
CA PHE A 332 -10.44 12.21 21.22
C PHE A 332 -11.90 12.56 20.93
N GLY A 333 -12.20 12.98 19.70
CA GLY A 333 -13.48 13.56 19.33
C GLY A 333 -13.57 15.06 19.68
N PRO A 334 -14.47 15.81 19.01
CA PRO A 334 -14.49 17.28 19.04
C PRO A 334 -14.84 17.89 20.41
N GLU A 335 -15.42 17.12 21.33
CA GLU A 335 -15.86 17.60 22.64
C GLU A 335 -14.77 17.48 23.73
N LYS A 336 -13.75 16.66 23.50
CA LYS A 336 -12.71 16.32 24.49
C LYS A 336 -11.42 17.14 24.34
N TYR A 337 -11.36 18.06 23.37
CA TYR A 337 -10.22 18.95 23.23
C TYR A 337 -10.66 20.35 22.81
N SER A 338 -9.84 21.35 23.15
CA SER A 338 -9.98 22.72 22.68
C SER A 338 -8.63 23.23 22.21
N LEU A 339 -8.52 23.57 20.93
CA LEU A 339 -7.33 24.21 20.34
C LEU A 339 -7.69 25.60 19.82
N THR A 340 -7.32 26.62 20.60
CA THR A 340 -7.55 28.03 20.28
C THR A 340 -6.24 28.72 19.91
N THR A 341 -6.26 29.45 18.80
CA THR A 341 -5.14 30.30 18.37
C THR A 341 -5.65 31.72 18.17
N SER A 342 -5.00 32.70 18.79
CA SER A 342 -5.31 34.12 18.61
C SER A 342 -4.06 34.91 18.26
N ILE A 343 -4.26 36.00 17.53
CA ILE A 343 -3.21 36.98 17.25
C ILE A 343 -3.66 38.28 17.90
N GLU A 344 -2.89 38.76 18.87
CA GLU A 344 -3.15 39.99 19.59
C GLU A 344 -1.98 40.96 19.38
N LYS A 345 -2.23 42.02 18.58
CA LYS A 345 -1.22 43.02 18.19
C LYS A 345 0.00 42.40 17.51
N GLU A 346 1.02 42.07 18.29
CA GLU A 346 2.35 41.55 17.88
C GLU A 346 2.66 40.20 18.54
N THR A 347 1.69 39.59 19.22
CA THR A 347 1.84 38.27 19.84
C THR A 347 0.88 37.27 19.21
N HIS A 348 1.36 36.02 19.10
CA HIS A 348 0.56 34.87 18.73
C HIS A 348 0.44 33.97 19.97
N LEU A 349 -0.80 33.64 20.33
CA LEU A 349 -1.16 32.75 21.42
C LEU A 349 -1.73 31.46 20.83
N ALA A 350 -1.21 30.33 21.27
CA ALA A 350 -1.78 29.01 21.03
C ALA A 350 -2.06 28.33 22.37
N THR A 351 -3.29 27.86 22.57
CA THR A 351 -3.69 27.13 23.78
C THR A 351 -4.38 25.85 23.38
N LEU A 352 -3.86 24.74 23.90
CA LEU A 352 -4.38 23.40 23.75
C LEU A 352 -4.83 22.90 25.11
N ILE A 353 -6.07 22.43 25.19
CA ILE A 353 -6.64 21.76 26.35
C ILE A 353 -7.12 20.39 25.89
N ILE A 354 -6.67 19.31 26.53
CA ILE A 354 -7.11 17.94 26.25
C ILE A 354 -7.69 17.36 27.54
N GLN A 355 -8.96 16.95 27.49
CA GLN A 355 -9.60 16.19 28.56
C GLN A 355 -9.17 14.73 28.45
N LEU A 356 -8.36 14.28 29.41
CA LEU A 356 -7.74 12.95 29.43
C LEU A 356 -8.65 11.89 30.04
#